data_AF-A0A3A4Q1F6-F1
#
_entry.id   AF-A0A3A4Q1F6-F1
#
_cell.length_a   1.000
_cell.length_b   1.000
_cell.length_c   1.000
_cell.angle_alpha   90.00
_cell.angle_beta   90.00
_cell.angle_gamma   90.00
#
_symmetry.space_group_name_H-M   'P 1'
#
loop_
_entity.id
_entity.type
_entity.pdbx_description
1 polymer ?
#
loop_
_entity_poly.entity_id
_entity_poly.type
_entity_poly.pdbx_seq_one_letter_code
_entity_poly.pdbx_strand_id
1 'polypeptide(L)' 'MTLQEKAVKLLDHWIRHNNDHAATYREWADRLAGEGMAEAAALLVEAADMCVQINDRFSGAAEQIRKAS' A
#
# COMPACT_ATOMS: atom_id res chain seq x y z
N MET A 1 -8.98 11.34 -21.93
CA MET A 1 -8.46 11.51 -20.57
C MET A 1 -7.36 12.54 -20.54
N THR A 2 -7.48 13.55 -19.68
CA THR A 2 -6.45 14.56 -19.37
C THR A 2 -5.26 13.94 -18.63
N LEU A 3 -4.17 14.69 -18.47
CA LEU A 3 -3.02 14.25 -17.67
C LEU A 3 -3.43 14.00 -16.21
N GLN A 4 -4.27 14.88 -15.67
CA GLN A 4 -4.79 14.82 -14.31
C GLN A 4 -5.63 13.56 -14.09
N GLU A 5 -6.56 13.26 -15.01
CA GLU A 5 -7.38 12.04 -14.96
C GLU A 5 -6.52 10.76 -15.04
N LYS A 6 -5.47 10.76 -15.86
CA LYS A 6 -4.52 9.64 -15.95
C LYS A 6 -3.74 9.46 -14.65
N ALA A 7 -3.25 10.55 -14.05
CA ALA A 7 -2.49 10.50 -12.82
C ALA A 7 -3.33 10.01 -11.64
N VAL A 8 -4.56 10.51 -11.48
CA VAL A 8 -5.48 10.04 -10.42
C VAL A 8 -5.79 8.55 -10.59
N LYS A 9 -6.10 8.10 -11.82
CA LYS A 9 -6.37 6.68 -12.08
C LYS A 9 -5.18 5.78 -11.74
N LEU A 10 -3.96 6.26 -11.97
CA LEU A 10 -2.73 5.53 -11.65
C LEU A 10 -2.52 5.42 -10.13
N LEU A 11 -2.73 6.52 -9.40
CA LEU A 11 -2.64 6.54 -7.93
C LEU A 11 -3.68 5.61 -7.30
N ASP A 12 -4.93 5.65 -7.76
CA ASP A 12 -6.00 4.77 -7.29
C ASP A 12 -5.66 3.28 -7.55
N HIS A 13 -5.03 2.98 -8.68
CA HIS A 13 -4.56 1.63 -9.00
C HIS A 13 -3.44 1.17 -8.06
N TRP A 14 -2.44 2.02 -7.80
CA TRP A 14 -1.35 1.68 -6.88
C TRP A 14 -1.81 1.53 -5.43
N ILE A 15 -2.76 2.35 -4.98
CA ILE A 15 -3.36 2.21 -3.64
C ILE A 15 -3.98 0.81 -3.47
N ARG A 16 -4.74 0.36 -4.47
CA ARG A 16 -5.33 -0.98 -4.45
C ARG A 16 -4.24 -2.05 -4.39
N HIS A 17 -3.21 -1.94 -5.23
CA HIS A 17 -2.13 -2.93 -5.27
C HIS A 17 -1.34 -3.01 -3.96
N ASN A 18 -1.07 -1.86 -3.33
CA ASN A 18 -0.43 -1.80 -2.02
C ASN A 18 -1.29 -2.44 -0.91
N ASN A 19 -2.62 -2.30 -0.98
CA ASN A 19 -3.52 -2.99 -0.05
C ASN A 19 -3.45 -4.52 -0.24
N ASP A 20 -3.42 -4.99 -1.50
CA ASP A 20 -3.28 -6.42 -1.82
C ASP A 20 -1.93 -6.98 -1.33
N HIS A 21 -0.85 -6.21 -1.50
CA HIS A 21 0.47 -6.54 -0.95
C HIS A 21 0.45 -6.59 0.57
N ALA A 22 -0.07 -5.56 1.24
CA ALA A 22 -0.14 -5.50 2.69
C ALA A 22 -0.94 -6.68 3.29
N ALA A 23 -2.04 -7.07 2.65
CA ALA A 23 -2.81 -8.24 3.05
C ALA A 23 -1.98 -9.54 2.92
N THR A 24 -1.32 -9.72 1.78
CA THR A 24 -0.47 -10.89 1.52
C THR A 24 0.71 -10.97 2.49
N TYR A 25 1.35 -9.84 2.79
CA TYR A 25 2.49 -9.80 3.73
C TYR A 25 2.05 -10.18 5.13
N ARG A 26 0.88 -9.71 5.59
CA ARG A 26 0.32 -10.09 6.89
C ARG A 26 -0.03 -11.58 6.95
N GLU A 27 -0.63 -12.14 5.91
CA GLU A 27 -0.89 -13.59 5.83
C GLU A 27 0.40 -14.41 5.98
N TRP A 28 1.46 -14.01 5.28
CA TRP A 28 2.75 -14.68 5.42
C TRP A 28 3.44 -14.43 6.76
N ALA A 29 3.28 -13.25 7.35
CA ALA A 29 3.76 -12.97 8.69
C ALA A 29 3.13 -13.94 9.70
N ASP A 30 1.81 -14.15 9.64
CA ASP A 30 1.10 -15.09 10.51
C ASP A 30 1.62 -16.52 10.36
N ARG A 31 1.85 -16.96 9.11
CA ARG A 31 2.43 -18.27 8.82
C ARG A 31 3.85 -18.43 9.38
N LEU A 32 4.71 -17.44 9.18
CA LEU A 32 6.08 -17.46 9.69
C LEU A 32 6.14 -17.42 11.22
N ALA A 33 5.26 -16.65 11.85
CA ALA A 33 5.13 -16.62 13.30
C ALA A 33 4.73 -17.99 13.86
N GLY A 34 3.81 -18.69 13.18
CA GLY A 34 3.40 -20.06 13.52
C GLY A 34 4.53 -21.10 13.45
N GLU A 35 5.52 -20.87 12.60
CA GLU A 35 6.72 -21.71 12.44
C GLU A 35 7.91 -21.24 13.30
N GLY A 36 7.70 -20.31 14.25
CA GLY A 36 8.74 -19.82 15.15
C GLY A 36 9.68 -18.78 14.55
N MET A 37 9.42 -18.28 13.33
CA MET A 37 10.24 -17.27 12.65
C MET A 37 9.75 -15.85 12.96
N ALA A 38 9.66 -15.52 14.26
CA ALA A 38 9.03 -14.28 14.74
C ALA A 38 9.66 -12.99 14.18
N GLU A 39 10.99 -12.96 14.02
CA GLU A 39 11.70 -11.79 13.48
C GLU A 39 11.36 -11.54 12.01
N ALA A 40 11.28 -12.61 11.20
CA ALA A 40 10.89 -12.50 9.80
C ALA A 40 9.41 -12.08 9.66
N ALA A 41 8.54 -12.61 10.53
CA ALA A 41 7.14 -12.19 10.59
C ALA A 41 7.01 -10.69 10.92
N ALA A 42 7.77 -10.19 11.90
CA ALA A 42 7.77 -8.78 12.27
C ALA A 42 8.17 -7.86 11.10
N LEU A 43 9.19 -8.24 10.33
CA LEU A 43 9.60 -7.48 9.14
C LEU A 43 8.52 -7.44 8.05
N LEU A 44 7.75 -8.52 7.87
CA LEU A 44 6.63 -8.54 6.93
C LEU A 44 5.45 -7.67 7.40
N VAL A 45 5.19 -7.62 8.71
CA VAL A 45 4.19 -6.69 9.27
C VAL A 45 4.63 -5.25 9.04
N GLU A 46 5.90 -4.92 9.30
CA GLU A 46 6.43 -3.59 9.03
C GLU A 46 6.32 -3.21 7.53
N ALA A 47 6.62 -4.15 6.63
CA ALA A 47 6.43 -3.95 5.20
C ALA A 47 4.96 -3.68 4.82
N ALA A 48 4.01 -4.39 5.44
CA ALA A 48 2.59 -4.15 5.23
C ALA A 48 2.16 -2.76 5.71
N ASP A 49 2.71 -2.30 6.84
CA ASP A 49 2.42 -0.97 7.39
C ASP A 49 3.03 0.14 6.54
N MET A 50 4.21 -0.08 5.96
CA MET A 50 4.81 0.84 4.99
C MET A 50 3.93 0.98 3.74
N CYS A 51 3.32 -0.10 3.23
CA CYS A 51 2.36 -0.01 2.12
C CYS A 51 1.17 0.91 2.45
N VAL A 52 0.66 0.87 3.69
CA VAL A 52 -0.42 1.77 4.14
C VAL A 52 0.07 3.22 4.17
N GLN A 53 1.26 3.49 4.69
CA GLN A 53 1.82 4.84 4.72
C GLN A 53 2.05 5.41 3.30
N ILE A 54 2.46 4.56 2.35
CA ILE A 54 2.57 4.94 0.94
C ILE A 54 1.19 5.30 0.39
N ASN A 55 0.14 4.56 0.75
CA ASN A 55 -1.23 4.85 0.33
C ASN A 55 -1.71 6.22 0.82
N ASP A 56 -1.37 6.63 2.05
CA ASP A 56 -1.68 7.97 2.54
C ASP A 56 -1.02 9.06 1.68
N ARG A 57 0.22 8.85 1.24
CA ARG A 57 0.91 9.78 0.33
C ARG A 57 0.25 9.81 -1.05
N PHE A 58 -0.17 8.66 -1.58
CA PHE A 58 -0.86 8.58 -2.86
C PHE A 58 -2.23 9.25 -2.82
N SER A 59 -3.01 9.02 -1.77
CA SER A 59 -4.29 9.70 -1.54
C SER A 59 -4.10 11.21 -1.46
N GLY A 60 -3.12 11.68 -0.68
CA GLY A 60 -2.80 13.11 -0.60
C GLY A 60 -2.42 13.72 -1.95
N ALA A 61 -1.61 13.02 -2.76
CA ALA A 61 -1.27 13.48 -4.11
C ALA A 61 -2.50 13.53 -5.03
N ALA A 62 -3.37 12.51 -5.00
CA ALA A 62 -4.60 12.47 -5.79
C ALA A 62 -5.53 13.64 -5.44
N GLU A 63 -5.66 13.97 -4.16
CA GLU A 63 -6.44 15.13 -3.70
C GLU A 63 -5.89 16.45 -4.24
N GLN A 64 -4.57 16.66 -4.23
CA GLN A 64 -3.96 17.88 -4.76
C GLN A 64 -4.21 18.02 -6.27
N ILE A 65 -4.11 16.93 -7.02
CA ILE A 65 -4.36 16.93 -8.47
C ILE A 65 -5.82 17.28 -8.76
N ARG A 66 -6.77 16.72 -8.00
CA ARG A 66 -8.21 17.02 -8.15
C ARG A 66 -8.53 18.48 -7.84
N LYS A 67 -7.86 19.09 -6.85
CA LYS A 67 -8.03 20.52 -6.50
C LYS A 67 -7.46 21.48 -7.55
N ALA A 68 -6.47 21.03 -8.33
CA ALA A 68 -5.82 21.80 -9.38
C ALA A 68 -6.48 21.64 -10.77
N SER A 69 -7.58 20.89 -10.86
CA SER A 69 -8.34 20.63 -12.10
C SER A 69 -9.60 21.50 -12.14
#